data_AF-A0A9P9DAU2-F1
#
_entry.id   AF-A0A9P9DAU2-F1
#
_cell.length_a   1.000
_cell.length_b   1.000
_cell.length_c   1.000
_cell.angle_alpha   90.00
_cell.angle_beta   90.00
_cell.angle_gamma   90.00
#
_symmetry.space_group_name_H-M   'P 1'
#
loop_
_entity.id
_entity.type
_entity.pdbx_description
1 polymer ?
#
loop_
_entity_poly.entity_id
_entity_poly.type
_entity_poly.pdbx_seq_one_letter_code
_entity_poly.pdbx_strand_id
1 'polypeptide(L)'
;MSNIPLHPNTPVPQPCTNSLHIILRKSHCPQSPIQVPITSCKSCSNIPQSPPQPHSKNILIITGCWRAVLYKKLQDSGDPILKNTDFVGSNKAPSCGFPYDGENEGHSGFLATGIVEKNQLPGWLSAAKPDVILMHLGTNDVIQKKSVQQILNAYATLVKQMRESNGKMKIIVSTLIPIKPGMFGDSDKRIVELNNAIPGWATTNTTTESPITVVDNFTGFNPATDTTDGEHPNTQGDQKLAGKFYPALEKGIKEVASPTIVQTAANFLLNGGAREVFA
;
A
#
# COMPACT_ATOMS: atom_id res chain seq x y z
N MET A 1 27.29 -9.66 55.25
CA MET A 1 27.55 -8.64 54.21
C MET A 1 28.15 -9.33 53.01
N SER A 2 27.41 -9.41 51.91
CA SER A 2 27.90 -9.15 50.55
C SER A 2 26.73 -9.40 49.60
N ASN A 3 26.10 -8.30 49.20
CA ASN A 3 25.07 -8.27 48.17
C ASN A 3 25.75 -8.38 46.81
N ILE A 4 25.39 -9.38 46.01
CA ILE A 4 25.68 -9.40 44.57
C ILE A 4 24.52 -8.68 43.88
N PRO A 5 24.74 -7.59 43.14
CA PRO A 5 23.67 -6.91 42.42
C PRO A 5 23.27 -7.73 41.20
N LEU A 6 21.97 -8.03 41.08
CA LEU A 6 21.33 -8.42 39.83
C LEU A 6 21.45 -7.23 38.87
N HIS A 7 22.16 -7.41 37.76
CA HIS A 7 22.10 -6.48 36.63
C HIS A 7 20.78 -6.70 35.87
N PRO A 8 19.88 -5.70 35.77
CA PRO A 8 18.79 -5.72 34.82
C PRO A 8 19.29 -5.05 33.55
N ASN A 9 19.45 -5.80 32.46
CA ASN A 9 19.48 -5.29 31.08
C ASN A 9 19.75 -6.45 30.11
N THR A 10 18.83 -7.41 30.03
CA THR A 10 18.61 -8.08 28.75
C THR A 10 17.75 -7.14 27.91
N PRO A 11 18.20 -6.69 26.72
CA PRO A 11 17.34 -5.96 25.80
C PRO A 11 16.13 -6.84 25.48
N VAL A 12 14.95 -6.41 25.89
CA VAL A 12 13.70 -6.95 25.35
C VAL A 12 13.75 -6.69 23.84
N PRO A 13 13.57 -7.71 22.97
CA PRO A 13 13.47 -7.49 21.54
C PRO A 13 12.38 -6.45 21.29
N GLN A 14 12.75 -5.34 20.66
CA GLN A 14 11.81 -4.31 20.23
C GLN A 14 10.72 -4.97 19.37
N PRO A 15 9.43 -4.68 19.60
CA PRO A 15 8.35 -5.31 18.83
C PRO A 15 8.50 -4.99 17.33
N CYS A 16 8.36 -6.06 16.55
CA CYS A 16 8.66 -6.14 15.11
C CYS A 16 7.73 -5.25 14.28
N THR A 17 8.24 -4.68 13.18
CA THR A 17 7.60 -3.55 12.48
C THR A 17 7.21 -3.88 11.03
N ASN A 18 6.13 -4.62 10.79
CA ASN A 18 5.57 -4.77 9.42
C ASN A 18 4.09 -4.35 9.30
N SER A 19 3.71 -3.84 8.12
CA SER A 19 2.56 -2.93 7.92
C SER A 19 1.61 -3.39 6.81
N LEU A 20 0.29 -3.26 7.01
CA LEU A 20 -0.72 -3.35 5.94
C LEU A 20 -0.53 -2.18 4.96
N HIS A 21 -0.74 -2.36 3.66
CA HIS A 21 -0.70 -1.24 2.72
C HIS A 21 -2.06 -1.19 2.00
N ILE A 22 -2.69 -0.02 1.95
CA ILE A 22 -4.02 0.20 1.34
C ILE A 22 -3.94 1.55 0.71
N ILE A 23 -4.03 1.65 -0.61
CA ILE A 23 -3.98 2.93 -1.30
C ILE A 23 -4.53 2.76 -2.74
N LEU A 24 -5.56 3.54 -3.10
CA LEU A 24 -5.68 4.45 -4.28
C LEU A 24 -7.09 5.04 -4.30
N ARG A 25 -7.29 6.34 -4.54
CA ARG A 25 -8.59 6.89 -4.94
C ARG A 25 -8.47 7.64 -6.26
N LYS A 26 -9.47 7.56 -7.14
CA LYS A 26 -9.64 8.49 -8.25
C LYS A 26 -10.08 9.83 -7.68
N SER A 27 -9.29 10.88 -7.91
CA SER A 27 -9.67 12.26 -7.63
C SER A 27 -11.03 12.57 -8.27
N HIS A 28 -12.10 12.53 -7.48
CA HIS A 28 -13.38 13.10 -7.86
C HIS A 28 -13.29 14.59 -7.56
N CYS A 29 -12.70 15.36 -8.47
CA CYS A 29 -13.09 16.75 -8.58
C CYS A 29 -14.56 16.78 -9.01
N PRO A 30 -15.50 17.34 -8.23
CA PRO A 30 -16.82 17.65 -8.76
C PRO A 30 -16.63 18.67 -9.88
N GLN A 31 -16.79 18.23 -11.13
CA GLN A 31 -16.97 19.16 -12.25
C GLN A 31 -18.33 19.81 -12.09
N SER A 32 -18.38 20.95 -11.40
CA SER A 32 -19.50 21.89 -11.52
C SER A 32 -19.19 22.86 -12.67
N PRO A 33 -20.08 22.97 -13.67
CA PRO A 33 -19.95 23.96 -14.72
C PRO A 33 -20.55 25.28 -14.22
N ILE A 34 -19.80 26.04 -13.42
CA ILE A 34 -20.16 27.44 -13.17
C ILE A 34 -18.87 28.26 -13.25
N GLN A 35 -18.73 29.01 -14.35
CA GLN A 35 -17.73 30.06 -14.46
C GLN A 35 -18.02 31.13 -13.40
N VAL A 36 -17.13 31.25 -12.41
CA VAL A 36 -17.07 32.42 -11.53
C VAL A 36 -15.75 33.14 -11.83
N PRO A 37 -15.75 34.46 -12.10
CA PRO A 37 -14.59 35.16 -12.58
C PRO A 37 -13.50 35.26 -11.50
N ILE A 38 -12.27 35.05 -11.95
CA ILE A 38 -11.05 35.02 -11.16
C ILE A 38 -10.74 36.45 -10.69
N THR A 39 -10.80 36.71 -9.38
CA THR A 39 -10.18 37.90 -8.79
C THR A 39 -9.31 37.51 -7.60
N SER A 40 -7.99 37.58 -7.84
CA SER A 40 -6.91 37.85 -6.87
C SER A 40 -6.80 36.95 -5.62
N CYS A 41 -5.87 35.99 -5.67
CA CYS A 41 -5.07 35.63 -4.50
C CYS A 41 -3.58 35.82 -4.84
N LYS A 42 -3.00 36.94 -4.37
CA LYS A 42 -1.56 37.21 -4.39
C LYS A 42 -0.90 36.65 -3.11
N SER A 43 0.26 36.03 -3.33
CA SER A 43 1.38 35.70 -2.43
C SER A 43 1.16 34.75 -1.23
N CYS A 44 1.71 33.54 -1.35
CA CYS A 44 2.26 32.81 -0.20
C CYS A 44 3.76 33.15 -0.12
N SER A 45 4.15 34.00 0.81
CA SER A 45 5.55 34.17 1.21
C SER A 45 5.59 34.56 2.69
N ASN A 46 6.51 33.92 3.40
CA ASN A 46 6.94 34.14 4.80
C ASN A 46 6.43 33.11 5.83
N ILE A 47 7.18 32.02 5.97
CA ILE A 47 7.38 31.35 7.26
C ILE A 47 8.90 31.33 7.51
N PRO A 48 9.42 31.71 8.69
CA PRO A 48 10.86 31.80 8.93
C PRO A 48 11.53 30.43 8.85
N GLN A 49 12.62 30.34 8.09
CA GLN A 49 13.52 29.19 8.12
C GLN A 49 14.44 29.28 9.33
N SER A 50 14.40 28.28 10.21
CA SER A 50 15.41 28.08 11.27
C SER A 50 16.68 27.43 10.69
N PRO A 51 17.88 27.80 11.18
CA PRO A 51 19.16 27.39 10.57
C PRO A 51 19.46 25.90 10.80
N PRO A 52 20.27 25.27 9.92
CA PRO A 52 20.59 23.85 10.04
C PRO A 52 21.61 23.63 11.16
N GLN A 53 21.28 22.80 12.13
CA GLN A 53 22.24 22.25 13.08
C GLN A 53 22.59 20.80 12.67
N PRO A 54 23.88 20.43 12.65
CA PRO A 54 24.31 19.09 12.32
C PRO A 54 24.15 18.17 13.53
N HIS A 55 24.10 16.86 13.23
CA HIS A 55 24.34 15.70 14.10
C HIS A 55 23.16 14.73 14.30
N SER A 56 23.54 13.46 14.10
CA SER A 56 22.93 12.20 14.51
C SER A 56 21.89 11.57 13.57
N LYS A 57 22.43 10.62 12.79
CA LYS A 57 21.75 9.48 12.15
C LYS A 57 20.83 8.80 13.18
N ASN A 58 19.55 8.61 12.83
CA ASN A 58 18.63 7.55 13.27
C ASN A 58 17.19 8.00 12.98
N ILE A 59 16.79 8.01 11.70
CA ILE A 59 15.38 8.21 11.32
C ILE A 59 14.68 6.85 11.38
N LEU A 60 13.70 6.79 12.28
CA LEU A 60 12.89 5.64 12.63
C LEU A 60 12.38 4.85 11.41
N ILE A 61 12.60 3.53 11.49
CA ILE A 61 12.12 2.49 10.59
C ILE A 61 10.60 2.40 10.71
N ILE A 62 9.88 2.92 9.71
CA ILE A 62 8.45 2.64 9.51
C ILE A 62 8.26 2.25 8.03
N THR A 63 8.86 1.11 7.71
CA THR A 63 8.71 0.27 6.49
C THR A 63 8.94 0.94 5.12
N GLY A 64 10.21 1.14 4.76
CA GLY A 64 10.71 1.30 3.38
C GLY A 64 10.21 2.49 2.55
N CYS A 65 11.00 2.89 1.56
CA CYS A 65 10.69 3.92 0.58
C CYS A 65 10.06 3.38 -0.72
N TRP A 66 9.73 2.08 -0.80
CA TRP A 66 9.12 1.49 -2.00
C TRP A 66 7.82 2.19 -2.44
N ARG A 67 7.01 2.74 -1.52
CA ARG A 67 5.82 3.55 -1.86
C ARG A 67 6.21 4.83 -2.61
N ALA A 68 7.26 5.51 -2.14
CA ALA A 68 7.78 6.71 -2.80
C ALA A 68 8.32 6.37 -4.20
N VAL A 69 9.04 5.26 -4.32
CA VAL A 69 9.53 4.75 -5.62
C VAL A 69 8.37 4.42 -6.56
N LEU A 70 7.31 3.79 -6.05
CA LEU A 70 6.12 3.43 -6.81
C LEU A 70 5.37 4.69 -7.29
N TYR A 71 5.16 5.67 -6.40
CA TYR A 71 4.57 6.96 -6.76
C TYR A 71 5.40 7.66 -7.84
N LYS A 72 6.73 7.71 -7.66
CA LYS A 72 7.63 8.28 -8.66
C LYS A 72 7.48 7.59 -10.02
N LYS A 73 7.40 6.26 -10.08
CA LYS A 73 7.17 5.52 -11.33
C LYS A 73 5.83 5.89 -11.98
N LEU A 74 4.76 6.06 -11.20
CA LEU A 74 3.46 6.52 -11.72
C LEU A 74 3.57 7.93 -12.31
N GLN A 75 4.24 8.85 -11.61
CA GLN A 75 4.43 10.22 -12.06
C GLN A 75 5.31 10.35 -13.30
N ASP A 76 6.33 9.50 -13.41
CA ASP A 76 7.28 9.45 -14.54
C ASP A 76 6.74 8.70 -15.77
N SER A 77 5.57 8.03 -15.66
CA SER A 77 5.01 7.18 -16.73
C SER A 77 4.59 7.93 -18.00
N GLY A 78 4.39 9.26 -17.91
CA GLY A 78 3.82 10.07 -18.98
C GLY A 78 2.32 9.88 -19.21
N ASP A 79 1.69 8.89 -18.57
CA ASP A 79 0.27 8.58 -18.70
C ASP A 79 -0.56 9.47 -17.74
N PRO A 80 -1.45 10.35 -18.25
CA PRO A 80 -2.24 11.24 -17.41
C PRO A 80 -3.17 10.51 -16.44
N ILE A 81 -3.59 9.28 -16.75
CA ILE A 81 -4.41 8.45 -15.85
C ILE A 81 -3.58 8.03 -14.64
N LEU A 82 -2.33 7.59 -14.86
CA LEU A 82 -1.43 7.16 -13.78
C LEU A 82 -0.92 8.34 -12.94
N LYS A 83 -0.68 9.50 -13.58
CA LYS A 83 -0.27 10.72 -12.87
C LYS A 83 -1.36 11.27 -11.95
N ASN A 84 -2.63 11.08 -12.31
CA ASN A 84 -3.79 11.48 -11.51
C ASN A 84 -4.15 10.42 -10.45
N THR A 85 -3.15 9.88 -9.77
CA THR A 85 -3.32 8.93 -8.68
C THR A 85 -3.17 9.66 -7.34
N ASP A 86 -4.11 9.41 -6.43
CA ASP A 86 -4.12 9.92 -5.05
C ASP A 86 -3.84 8.75 -4.10
N PHE A 87 -2.77 8.88 -3.30
CA PHE A 87 -2.48 7.94 -2.25
C PHE A 87 -3.32 8.29 -1.01
N VAL A 88 -3.96 7.30 -0.39
CA VAL A 88 -4.94 7.50 0.69
C VAL A 88 -4.65 6.60 1.88
N GLY A 89 -4.88 7.12 3.08
CA GLY A 89 -4.70 6.40 4.34
C GLY A 89 -4.54 7.34 5.52
N SER A 90 -4.56 6.79 6.73
CA SER A 90 -4.47 7.56 7.97
C SER A 90 -3.04 8.02 8.31
N ASN A 91 -2.02 7.29 7.85
CA ASN A 91 -0.62 7.63 8.10
C ASN A 91 -0.08 8.59 7.04
N LYS A 92 0.82 9.47 7.47
CA LYS A 92 1.50 10.43 6.59
C LYS A 92 2.69 9.80 5.87
N ALA A 93 3.10 10.45 4.78
CA ALA A 93 4.29 10.09 4.01
C ALA A 93 5.56 10.16 4.89
N PRO A 94 6.32 9.06 5.06
CA PRO A 94 7.68 9.16 5.60
C PRO A 94 8.59 9.93 4.65
N SER A 95 9.67 10.54 5.17
CA SER A 95 10.66 11.22 4.32
C SER A 95 11.51 10.22 3.53
N CYS A 96 11.44 10.29 2.20
CA CYS A 96 12.21 9.45 1.27
C CYS A 96 13.14 10.24 0.34
N GLY A 97 13.49 11.47 0.73
CA GLY A 97 14.43 12.32 -0.01
C GLY A 97 13.83 13.13 -1.15
N PHE A 98 12.51 13.04 -1.39
CA PHE A 98 11.77 13.89 -2.31
C PHE A 98 10.29 14.00 -1.89
N PRO A 99 9.57 15.07 -2.28
CA PRO A 99 8.13 15.17 -2.06
C PRO A 99 7.36 14.16 -2.91
N TYR A 100 6.41 13.46 -2.29
CA TYR A 100 5.52 12.53 -2.97
C TYR A 100 4.22 12.43 -2.18
N ASP A 101 3.18 11.91 -2.82
CA ASP A 101 1.96 11.51 -2.13
C ASP A 101 2.19 10.15 -1.48
N GLY A 102 2.19 10.12 -0.14
CA GLY A 102 2.67 8.99 0.64
C GLY A 102 1.75 8.58 1.76
N GLU A 103 0.54 9.13 1.80
CA GLU A 103 -0.56 8.69 2.61
C GLU A 103 -0.73 7.17 2.50
N ASN A 104 -0.88 6.48 3.63
CA ASN A 104 -0.94 5.03 3.64
C ASN A 104 -1.63 4.48 4.89
N GLU A 105 -2.03 3.21 4.84
CA GLU A 105 -2.59 2.49 5.99
C GLU A 105 -1.58 1.51 6.62
N GLY A 106 -0.31 1.93 6.63
CA GLY A 106 0.84 1.17 7.12
C GLY A 106 1.04 1.21 8.63
N HIS A 107 0.70 0.11 9.30
CA HIS A 107 0.80 0.01 10.76
C HIS A 107 1.86 -0.99 11.19
N SER A 108 2.99 -0.50 11.69
CA SER A 108 4.08 -1.34 12.17
C SER A 108 3.62 -2.30 13.27
N GLY A 109 3.93 -3.58 13.08
CA GLY A 109 3.64 -4.65 14.04
C GLY A 109 2.22 -5.16 14.00
N PHE A 110 1.40 -4.69 13.05
CA PHE A 110 0.04 -5.17 12.92
C PHE A 110 -0.01 -6.54 12.27
N LEU A 111 -0.94 -7.35 12.74
CA LEU A 111 -1.25 -8.67 12.22
C LEU A 111 -2.52 -8.58 11.39
N ALA A 112 -2.63 -9.34 10.31
CA ALA A 112 -3.91 -9.53 9.61
C ALA A 112 -4.99 -10.06 10.55
N THR A 113 -4.63 -11.06 11.35
CA THR A 113 -5.52 -11.62 12.37
C THR A 113 -5.93 -10.57 13.41
N GLY A 114 -5.01 -9.70 13.83
CA GLY A 114 -5.29 -8.62 14.77
C GLY A 114 -6.18 -7.51 14.20
N ILE A 115 -6.00 -7.14 12.93
CA ILE A 115 -6.83 -6.16 12.23
C ILE A 115 -8.28 -6.65 12.15
N VAL A 116 -8.47 -7.94 11.84
CA VAL A 116 -9.78 -8.59 11.81
C VAL A 116 -10.39 -8.66 13.21
N GLU A 117 -9.63 -9.14 14.20
CA GLU A 117 -10.08 -9.24 15.59
C GLU A 117 -10.57 -7.91 16.14
N LYS A 118 -9.87 -6.82 15.83
CA LYS A 118 -10.22 -5.46 16.27
C LYS A 118 -11.16 -4.72 15.33
N ASN A 119 -11.60 -5.36 14.24
CA ASN A 119 -12.48 -4.80 13.22
C ASN A 119 -12.06 -3.40 12.71
N GLN A 120 -10.77 -3.21 12.45
CA GLN A 120 -10.22 -1.87 12.16
C GLN A 120 -10.45 -1.43 10.69
N LEU A 121 -10.38 -2.38 9.76
CA LEU A 121 -10.40 -2.10 8.32
C LEU A 121 -11.64 -1.32 7.84
N PRO A 122 -12.88 -1.61 8.28
CA PRO A 122 -14.06 -0.86 7.83
C PRO A 122 -13.97 0.66 8.09
N GLY A 123 -13.39 1.06 9.23
CA GLY A 123 -13.19 2.48 9.55
C GLY A 123 -12.21 3.16 8.60
N TRP A 124 -11.08 2.50 8.29
CA TRP A 124 -10.09 2.99 7.33
C TRP A 124 -10.67 3.09 5.92
N LEU A 125 -11.42 2.08 5.48
CA LEU A 125 -12.08 2.07 4.17
C LEU A 125 -13.12 3.20 4.05
N SER A 126 -13.92 3.44 5.09
CA SER A 126 -14.92 4.51 5.10
C SER A 126 -14.29 5.90 4.98
N ALA A 127 -13.15 6.11 5.64
CA ALA A 127 -12.42 7.38 5.62
C ALA A 127 -11.69 7.61 4.28
N ALA A 128 -10.96 6.60 3.80
CA ALA A 128 -10.08 6.72 2.63
C ALA A 128 -10.80 6.48 1.29
N LYS A 129 -11.87 5.67 1.29
CA LYS A 129 -12.66 5.28 0.11
C LYS A 129 -11.81 4.83 -1.10
N PRO A 130 -10.97 3.80 -0.96
CA PRO A 130 -10.09 3.38 -2.03
C PRO A 130 -10.81 2.63 -3.17
N ASP A 131 -10.25 2.76 -4.38
CA ASP A 131 -10.58 2.01 -5.58
C ASP A 131 -9.64 0.82 -5.81
N VAL A 132 -8.38 0.93 -5.37
CA VAL A 132 -7.36 -0.13 -5.44
C VAL A 132 -6.73 -0.32 -4.06
N ILE A 133 -6.39 -1.55 -3.69
CA ILE A 133 -5.64 -1.87 -2.47
C ILE A 133 -4.42 -2.72 -2.85
N LEU A 134 -3.28 -2.44 -2.21
CA LEU A 134 -2.04 -3.19 -2.34
C LEU A 134 -1.66 -3.77 -0.99
N MET A 135 -2.03 -5.01 -0.71
CA MET A 135 -1.82 -5.67 0.57
C MET A 135 -0.50 -6.46 0.60
N HIS A 136 0.49 -5.95 1.33
CA HIS A 136 1.67 -6.70 1.78
C HIS A 136 1.58 -6.86 3.31
N LEU A 137 0.92 -7.91 3.77
CA LEU A 137 0.57 -8.12 5.18
C LEU A 137 0.79 -9.59 5.51
N GLY A 138 1.10 -9.93 6.77
CA GLY A 138 1.22 -11.31 7.23
C GLY A 138 2.56 -11.65 7.89
N THR A 139 3.61 -10.85 7.71
CA THR A 139 4.93 -11.12 8.31
C THR A 139 4.85 -11.22 9.83
N ASN A 140 4.13 -10.29 10.49
CA ASN A 140 3.97 -10.35 11.94
C ASN A 140 3.10 -11.52 12.39
N ASP A 141 2.09 -11.93 11.61
CA ASP A 141 1.31 -13.13 11.91
C ASP A 141 2.20 -14.37 11.87
N VAL A 142 3.08 -14.44 10.87
CA VAL A 142 4.09 -15.49 10.78
C VAL A 142 5.00 -15.42 11.99
N ILE A 143 5.65 -14.29 12.29
CA ILE A 143 6.55 -14.16 13.47
C ILE A 143 5.84 -14.57 14.77
N GLN A 144 4.56 -14.19 14.93
CA GLN A 144 3.74 -14.51 16.10
C GLN A 144 3.07 -15.89 16.06
N LYS A 145 3.60 -16.80 15.23
CA LYS A 145 3.21 -18.22 15.21
C LYS A 145 1.73 -18.48 14.85
N LYS A 146 1.07 -17.56 14.14
CA LYS A 146 -0.26 -17.82 13.56
C LYS A 146 -0.14 -18.88 12.47
N SER A 147 -1.10 -19.80 12.40
CA SER A 147 -1.13 -20.82 11.34
C SER A 147 -1.45 -20.18 9.99
N VAL A 148 -1.01 -20.80 8.90
CA VAL A 148 -1.35 -20.37 7.53
C VAL A 148 -2.87 -20.22 7.39
N GLN A 149 -3.65 -21.17 7.91
CA GLN A 149 -5.12 -21.11 7.84
C GLN A 149 -5.70 -19.90 8.59
N GLN A 150 -5.17 -19.54 9.76
CA GLN A 150 -5.62 -18.34 10.50
C GLN A 150 -5.38 -17.07 9.68
N ILE A 151 -4.22 -16.98 9.02
CA ILE A 151 -3.84 -15.83 8.20
C ILE A 151 -4.74 -15.75 6.95
N LEU A 152 -4.96 -16.86 6.25
CA LEU A 152 -5.83 -16.89 5.07
C LEU A 152 -7.31 -16.60 5.40
N ASN A 153 -7.79 -17.04 6.56
CA ASN A 153 -9.13 -16.68 7.05
C ASN A 153 -9.22 -15.17 7.34
N ALA A 154 -8.16 -14.59 7.90
CA ALA A 154 -8.09 -13.14 8.09
C ALA A 154 -8.10 -12.42 6.74
N TYR A 155 -7.30 -12.85 5.75
CA TYR A 155 -7.33 -12.26 4.41
C TYR A 155 -8.71 -12.35 3.76
N ALA A 156 -9.39 -13.49 3.86
CA ALA A 156 -10.75 -13.65 3.33
C ALA A 156 -11.72 -12.65 3.98
N THR A 157 -11.61 -12.44 5.30
CA THR A 157 -12.42 -11.46 6.03
C THR A 157 -12.11 -10.02 5.60
N LEU A 158 -10.82 -9.68 5.46
CA LEU A 158 -10.40 -8.35 4.99
C LEU A 158 -10.92 -8.09 3.56
N VAL A 159 -10.80 -9.06 2.65
CA VAL A 159 -11.34 -8.96 1.28
C VAL A 159 -12.86 -8.78 1.28
N LYS A 160 -13.59 -9.46 2.16
CA LYS A 160 -15.04 -9.24 2.33
C LYS A 160 -15.33 -7.80 2.74
N GLN A 161 -14.63 -7.27 3.74
CA GLN A 161 -14.78 -5.88 4.19
C GLN A 161 -14.42 -4.87 3.08
N MET A 162 -13.38 -5.13 2.30
CA MET A 162 -13.01 -4.34 1.13
C MET A 162 -14.16 -4.26 0.11
N ARG A 163 -14.76 -5.41 -0.23
CA ARG A 163 -15.86 -5.50 -1.18
C ARG A 163 -17.18 -4.92 -0.66
N GLU A 164 -17.43 -5.01 0.64
CA GLU A 164 -18.54 -4.33 1.30
C GLU A 164 -18.42 -2.80 1.17
N SER A 165 -17.19 -2.27 1.24
CA SER A 165 -16.95 -0.84 1.03
C SER A 165 -17.00 -0.43 -0.44
N ASN A 166 -16.46 -1.26 -1.35
CA ASN A 166 -16.47 -1.02 -2.79
C ASN A 166 -16.46 -2.37 -3.53
N GLY A 167 -17.63 -2.77 -4.05
CA GLY A 167 -17.80 -4.05 -4.75
C GLY A 167 -16.99 -4.21 -6.04
N LYS A 168 -16.36 -3.13 -6.54
CA LYS A 168 -15.49 -3.13 -7.73
C LYS A 168 -14.01 -2.93 -7.42
N MET A 169 -13.65 -2.96 -6.12
CA MET A 169 -12.29 -2.69 -5.69
C MET A 169 -11.29 -3.64 -6.34
N LYS A 170 -10.17 -3.10 -6.82
CA LYS A 170 -9.06 -3.90 -7.34
C LYS A 170 -8.14 -4.25 -6.20
N ILE A 171 -7.94 -5.55 -5.94
CA ILE A 171 -7.19 -6.01 -4.78
C ILE A 171 -5.91 -6.64 -5.28
N ILE A 172 -4.77 -6.11 -4.86
CA ILE A 172 -3.44 -6.61 -5.17
C ILE A 172 -2.87 -7.19 -3.88
N VAL A 173 -2.54 -8.47 -3.86
CA VAL A 173 -2.01 -9.16 -2.69
C VAL A 173 -0.59 -9.61 -2.98
N SER A 174 0.32 -9.33 -2.07
CA SER A 174 1.72 -9.70 -2.20
C SER A 174 2.01 -11.03 -1.51
N THR A 175 2.90 -11.84 -2.08
CA THR A 175 3.71 -12.74 -1.26
C THR A 175 4.59 -11.92 -0.31
N LEU A 176 4.90 -12.45 0.85
CA LEU A 176 5.82 -11.84 1.80
C LEU A 176 7.25 -11.88 1.27
N ILE A 177 8.06 -10.86 1.57
CA ILE A 177 9.50 -10.92 1.34
C ILE A 177 10.15 -11.96 2.27
N PRO A 178 11.27 -12.59 1.87
CA PRO A 178 12.04 -13.40 2.80
C PRO A 178 12.63 -12.52 3.91
N ILE A 179 12.75 -13.11 5.10
CA ILE A 179 13.50 -12.57 6.23
C ILE A 179 14.77 -13.40 6.44
N LYS A 180 15.75 -12.85 7.16
CA LYS A 180 17.00 -13.53 7.48
C LYS A 180 16.72 -14.86 8.20
N PRO A 181 17.23 -16.00 7.69
CA PRO A 181 17.02 -17.30 8.32
C PRO A 181 17.41 -17.33 9.79
N GLY A 182 16.55 -17.92 10.64
CA GLY A 182 16.78 -18.05 12.07
C GLY A 182 16.62 -16.77 12.90
N MET A 183 16.38 -15.61 12.28
CA MET A 183 16.23 -14.32 12.99
C MET A 183 15.03 -14.34 13.96
N PHE A 184 13.95 -15.02 13.58
CA PHE A 184 12.71 -15.14 14.35
C PHE A 184 12.27 -16.60 14.45
N GLY A 185 13.16 -17.48 14.91
CA GLY A 185 12.90 -18.91 14.97
C GLY A 185 12.76 -19.52 13.57
N ASP A 186 11.63 -20.16 13.29
CA ASP A 186 11.30 -20.82 12.02
C ASP A 186 10.49 -19.94 11.05
N SER A 187 10.41 -18.64 11.32
CA SER A 187 9.57 -17.71 10.54
C SER A 187 9.97 -17.62 9.07
N ASP A 188 11.23 -17.83 8.71
CA ASP A 188 11.70 -17.89 7.32
C ASP A 188 11.02 -19.03 6.55
N LYS A 189 10.87 -20.21 7.18
CA LYS A 189 10.18 -21.37 6.59
C LYS A 189 8.67 -21.14 6.53
N ARG A 190 8.10 -20.54 7.58
CA ARG A 190 6.66 -20.28 7.65
C ARG A 190 6.21 -19.16 6.71
N ILE A 191 7.10 -18.23 6.36
CA ILE A 191 6.90 -17.29 5.24
C ILE A 191 6.74 -18.06 3.93
N VAL A 192 7.61 -19.04 3.66
CA VAL A 192 7.52 -19.87 2.45
C VAL A 192 6.20 -20.66 2.43
N GLU A 193 5.79 -21.24 3.57
CA GLU A 193 4.51 -21.95 3.68
C GLU A 193 3.31 -21.05 3.35
N LEU A 194 3.25 -19.85 3.93
CA LEU A 194 2.19 -18.89 3.62
C LEU A 194 2.23 -18.44 2.15
N ASN A 195 3.42 -18.12 1.63
CA ASN A 195 3.59 -17.70 0.25
C ASN A 195 3.13 -18.75 -0.76
N ASN A 196 3.37 -20.03 -0.48
CA ASN A 196 2.89 -21.13 -1.31
C ASN A 196 1.35 -21.24 -1.32
N ALA A 197 0.69 -20.83 -0.24
CA ALA A 197 -0.76 -20.92 -0.11
C ALA A 197 -1.52 -19.71 -0.70
N ILE A 198 -0.89 -18.53 -0.76
CA ILE A 198 -1.51 -17.29 -1.25
C ILE A 198 -2.10 -17.40 -2.66
N PRO A 199 -1.42 -17.99 -3.68
CA PRO A 199 -1.99 -18.10 -5.03
C PRO A 199 -3.28 -18.92 -5.10
N GLY A 200 -3.33 -20.06 -4.40
CA GLY A 200 -4.52 -20.91 -4.35
C GLY A 200 -5.68 -20.24 -3.62
N TRP A 201 -5.38 -19.56 -2.50
CA TRP A 201 -6.35 -18.74 -1.79
C TRP A 201 -6.89 -17.61 -2.68
N ALA A 202 -6.03 -16.86 -3.37
CA ALA A 202 -6.43 -15.76 -4.24
C ALA A 202 -7.33 -16.24 -5.38
N THR A 203 -6.99 -17.38 -6.00
CA THR A 203 -7.79 -18.01 -7.06
C THR A 203 -9.19 -18.37 -6.58
N THR A 204 -9.31 -18.87 -5.35
CA THR A 204 -10.61 -19.25 -4.76
C THR A 204 -11.45 -18.04 -4.35
N ASN A 205 -10.81 -16.90 -4.05
CA ASN A 205 -11.49 -15.71 -3.53
C ASN A 205 -11.65 -14.59 -4.57
N THR A 206 -11.06 -14.71 -5.76
CA THR A 206 -11.15 -13.70 -6.82
C THR A 206 -12.53 -13.69 -7.48
N THR A 207 -12.93 -12.53 -8.01
CA THR A 207 -14.18 -12.36 -8.78
C THR A 207 -13.89 -11.50 -10.00
N THR A 208 -14.77 -11.53 -11.00
CA THR A 208 -14.62 -10.69 -12.20
C THR A 208 -14.75 -9.20 -11.85
N GLU A 209 -15.69 -8.84 -10.96
CA GLU A 209 -16.00 -7.47 -10.57
C GLU A 209 -14.92 -6.86 -9.66
N SER A 210 -14.38 -7.67 -8.74
CA SER A 210 -13.33 -7.30 -7.78
C SER A 210 -12.21 -8.36 -7.82
N PRO A 211 -11.31 -8.28 -8.82
CA PRO A 211 -10.24 -9.25 -8.97
C PRO A 211 -9.19 -9.13 -7.88
N ILE A 212 -8.66 -10.28 -7.46
CA ILE A 212 -7.46 -10.40 -6.62
C ILE A 212 -6.28 -10.74 -7.54
N THR A 213 -5.29 -9.85 -7.61
CA THR A 213 -4.03 -10.07 -8.35
C THR A 213 -2.91 -10.36 -7.37
N VAL A 214 -2.21 -11.48 -7.55
CA VAL A 214 -1.05 -11.83 -6.70
C VAL A 214 0.23 -11.25 -7.30
N VAL A 215 1.03 -10.57 -6.48
CA VAL A 215 2.37 -10.07 -6.82
C VAL A 215 3.40 -10.87 -6.04
N ASP A 216 4.36 -11.44 -6.77
CA ASP A 216 5.48 -12.15 -6.16
C ASP A 216 6.63 -11.19 -5.81
N ASN A 217 6.71 -10.83 -4.52
CA ASN A 217 7.80 -10.06 -3.93
C ASN A 217 8.85 -10.94 -3.22
N PHE A 218 8.65 -12.26 -3.20
CA PHE A 218 9.59 -13.20 -2.60
C PHE A 218 10.74 -13.50 -3.58
N THR A 219 10.40 -13.88 -4.81
CA THR A 219 11.40 -14.31 -5.79
C THR A 219 12.31 -13.16 -6.22
N GLY A 220 13.63 -13.36 -6.06
CA GLY A 220 14.66 -12.38 -6.41
C GLY A 220 14.96 -11.35 -5.32
N PHE A 221 14.31 -11.46 -4.15
CA PHE A 221 14.63 -10.69 -2.96
C PHE A 221 15.61 -11.48 -2.08
N ASN A 222 16.68 -10.83 -1.63
CA ASN A 222 17.71 -11.43 -0.79
C ASN A 222 17.77 -10.67 0.54
N PRO A 223 17.38 -11.29 1.67
CA PRO A 223 17.33 -10.60 2.95
C PRO A 223 18.71 -10.11 3.42
N ALA A 224 19.82 -10.71 2.96
CA ALA A 224 21.16 -10.27 3.34
C ALA A 224 21.60 -8.96 2.67
N THR A 225 21.11 -8.66 1.47
CA THR A 225 21.55 -7.49 0.68
C THR A 225 20.46 -6.45 0.48
N ASP A 226 19.20 -6.86 0.56
CA ASP A 226 18.04 -6.03 0.22
C ASP A 226 17.31 -5.52 1.47
N THR A 227 17.80 -5.85 2.67
CA THR A 227 17.26 -5.33 3.94
C THR A 227 18.30 -4.52 4.72
N THR A 228 17.83 -3.76 5.69
CA THR A 228 18.68 -3.00 6.62
C THR A 228 19.11 -3.87 7.80
N ASP A 229 18.25 -4.80 8.24
CA ASP A 229 18.40 -5.53 9.51
C ASP A 229 18.13 -7.05 9.39
N GLY A 230 17.85 -7.54 8.19
CA GLY A 230 17.42 -8.91 7.93
C GLY A 230 15.90 -9.06 7.74
N GLU A 231 15.10 -8.01 7.96
CA GLU A 231 13.64 -8.04 7.83
C GLU A 231 13.13 -6.90 6.93
N HIS A 232 13.58 -5.67 7.17
CA HIS A 232 13.01 -4.48 6.54
C HIS A 232 13.79 -4.06 5.30
N PRO A 233 13.11 -3.80 4.16
CA PRO A 233 13.78 -3.38 2.94
C PRO A 233 14.70 -2.17 3.14
N ASN A 234 15.87 -2.22 2.52
CA ASN A 234 16.72 -1.04 2.30
C ASN A 234 16.41 -0.44 0.92
N THR A 235 17.18 0.55 0.47
CA THR A 235 16.98 1.19 -0.84
C THR A 235 16.93 0.21 -2.02
N GLN A 236 17.75 -0.84 -2.01
CA GLN A 236 17.75 -1.86 -3.08
C GLN A 236 16.50 -2.73 -2.99
N GLY A 237 16.13 -3.18 -1.79
CA GLY A 237 14.88 -3.90 -1.57
C GLY A 237 13.66 -3.09 -1.97
N ASP A 238 13.65 -1.80 -1.65
CA ASP A 238 12.56 -0.89 -1.99
C ASP A 238 12.35 -0.80 -3.51
N GLN A 239 13.44 -0.73 -4.29
CA GLN A 239 13.37 -0.74 -5.75
C GLN A 239 12.80 -2.05 -6.29
N LYS A 240 13.15 -3.19 -5.69
CA LYS A 240 12.63 -4.51 -6.07
C LYS A 240 11.13 -4.61 -5.79
N LEU A 241 10.68 -4.19 -4.59
CA LEU A 241 9.26 -4.19 -4.24
C LEU A 241 8.45 -3.32 -5.18
N ALA A 242 8.88 -2.06 -5.35
CA ALA A 242 8.20 -1.12 -6.22
C ALA A 242 8.15 -1.64 -7.67
N GLY A 243 9.25 -2.26 -8.15
CA GLY A 243 9.30 -2.86 -9.48
C GLY A 243 8.31 -4.00 -9.69
N LYS A 244 8.12 -4.87 -8.68
CA LYS A 244 7.16 -5.99 -8.75
C LYS A 244 5.72 -5.52 -8.62
N PHE A 245 5.44 -4.51 -7.78
CA PHE A 245 4.09 -3.96 -7.63
C PHE A 245 3.62 -3.13 -8.81
N TYR A 246 4.53 -2.40 -9.47
CA TYR A 246 4.17 -1.41 -10.48
C TYR A 246 3.26 -1.94 -11.59
N PRO A 247 3.52 -3.08 -12.25
CA PRO A 247 2.65 -3.57 -13.33
C PRO A 247 1.23 -3.89 -12.88
N ALA A 248 1.07 -4.48 -11.69
CA ALA A 248 -0.23 -4.81 -11.14
C ALA A 248 -1.00 -3.53 -10.73
N LEU A 249 -0.30 -2.56 -10.15
CA LEU A 249 -0.89 -1.28 -9.75
C LEU A 249 -1.33 -0.46 -10.97
N GLU A 250 -0.46 -0.33 -11.97
CA GLU A 250 -0.77 0.33 -13.24
C GLU A 250 -2.04 -0.26 -13.88
N LYS A 251 -2.13 -1.59 -13.97
CA LYS A 251 -3.31 -2.28 -14.49
C LYS A 251 -4.55 -1.97 -13.66
N GLY A 252 -4.46 -2.05 -12.33
CA GLY A 252 -5.57 -1.74 -11.43
C GLY A 252 -6.10 -0.30 -11.60
N ILE A 253 -5.19 0.69 -11.69
CA ILE A 253 -5.55 2.10 -11.94
C ILE A 253 -6.30 2.24 -13.26
N LYS A 254 -5.75 1.66 -14.34
CA LYS A 254 -6.34 1.74 -15.67
C LYS A 254 -7.73 1.11 -15.71
N GLU A 255 -7.90 -0.06 -15.09
CA GLU A 255 -9.21 -0.72 -14.98
C GLU A 255 -10.25 0.07 -14.17
N VAL A 256 -9.83 0.88 -13.20
CA VAL A 256 -10.72 1.80 -12.46
C VAL A 256 -11.07 3.03 -13.30
N ALA A 257 -10.16 3.48 -14.18
CA ALA A 257 -10.38 4.63 -15.05
C ALA A 257 -11.25 4.29 -16.29
N SER A 258 -11.11 3.09 -16.85
CA SER A 258 -11.82 2.62 -18.04
C SER A 258 -13.36 2.52 -17.97
N PRO A 259 -14.05 2.27 -16.83
CA PRO A 259 -15.51 2.27 -16.75
C PRO A 259 -16.10 3.63 -17.15
N THR A 260 -15.35 4.72 -16.92
CA THR A 260 -15.74 6.07 -17.31
C THR A 260 -15.62 6.29 -18.82
N ILE A 261 -14.70 5.63 -19.52
CA ILE A 261 -14.50 5.83 -20.97
C ILE A 261 -15.63 5.20 -21.78
N VAL A 262 -16.13 4.02 -21.40
CA VAL A 262 -17.27 3.37 -22.07
C VAL A 262 -18.54 4.22 -21.90
N GLN A 263 -18.77 4.79 -20.71
CA GLN A 263 -19.91 5.67 -20.46
C GLN A 263 -19.82 7.00 -21.23
N THR A 264 -18.62 7.57 -21.36
CA THR A 264 -18.41 8.85 -22.08
C THR A 264 -18.54 8.65 -23.59
N ALA A 265 -18.01 7.55 -24.14
CA ALA A 265 -18.19 7.20 -25.55
C ALA A 265 -19.65 6.86 -25.89
N ALA A 266 -20.35 6.13 -25.01
CA ALA A 266 -21.77 5.84 -25.17
C ALA A 266 -22.62 7.13 -25.13
N ASN A 267 -22.33 8.05 -24.19
CA ASN A 267 -23.03 9.34 -24.13
C ASN A 267 -22.74 10.25 -25.33
N PHE A 268 -21.54 10.18 -25.91
CA PHE A 268 -21.19 10.93 -27.13
C PHE A 268 -21.90 10.37 -28.37
N LEU A 269 -22.01 9.05 -28.48
CA LEU A 269 -22.74 8.38 -29.57
C LEU A 269 -24.26 8.59 -29.48
N LEU A 270 -24.82 8.65 -28.26
CA LEU A 270 -26.25 8.88 -28.05
C LEU A 270 -26.67 10.36 -28.23
N ASN A 271 -25.79 11.32 -27.92
CA ASN A 271 -26.13 12.76 -27.98
C ASN A 271 -25.54 13.50 -29.20
N GLY A 272 -24.63 12.90 -29.96
CA GLY A 272 -23.94 13.53 -31.11
C GLY A 272 -24.43 13.09 -32.50
N GLY A 273 -25.41 12.20 -32.57
CA GLY A 273 -25.83 11.52 -33.80
C GLY A 273 -27.14 11.98 -34.41
N ALA A 274 -27.47 13.28 -34.39
CA ALA A 274 -28.59 13.82 -35.18
C ALA A 274 -28.40 15.31 -35.50
N ARG A 275 -27.67 15.59 -36.58
CA ARG A 275 -28.06 16.69 -37.47
C ARG A 275 -28.07 16.14 -38.89
N GLU A 276 -29.26 15.74 -39.31
CA GLU A 276 -29.62 15.64 -40.72
C GLU A 276 -29.24 16.95 -41.41
N VAL A 277 -28.52 16.84 -42.52
CA VAL A 277 -28.55 17.84 -43.58
C VAL A 277 -29.32 17.18 -44.72
N PHE A 278 -30.63 17.40 -44.73
CA PHE A 278 -31.44 17.31 -45.93
C PHE A 278 -31.91 18.73 -46.29
N ALA A 279 -31.83 19.00 -47.60
CA ALA A 279 -32.13 20.24 -48.34
C ALA A 279 -31.02 21.30 -48.34
#